data_AF-A0A7C1MA30-F1
#
_entry.id   AF-A0A7C1MA30-F1
#
_cell.length_a   1.000
_cell.length_b   1.000
_cell.length_c   1.000
_cell.angle_alpha   90.00
_cell.angle_beta   90.00
_cell.angle_gamma   90.00
#
_symmetry.space_group_name_H-M   'P 1'
#
loop_
_entity.id
_entity.type
_entity.pdbx_description
1 polymer ?
#
loop_
_entity_poly.entity_id
_entity_poly.type
_entity_poly.pdbx_seq_one_letter_code
_entity_poly.pdbx_strand_id
1 'polypeptide(L)'
;MNEKKYFVRDIPRRKFLELSMKGGLLIAATPALLSQLTSCKPQGLSASGLDIDKASLDKVIAEALGKGGDFAEVYLENRTSRNVVMEESKFKSGLYGISQGAGVRVISGNKTGYAFTDDINTENLLRAARVASYVAREGGPVTPVNVNEASRESFITVQRPLEDVTDRKRIEIMQRADQAAMDYDERIKMAMIDYYDEIRARVIANSEGIYLRDELPLLFFIVQTMSDDGKARHLSRERLSRHSGFEMFDEVSPEEVSRRAAREAIAMLDAEDAPAGMMDVVMQNGWGGVLVHEAVGHPLEADNIAKGIGAFTGKIGRKVASDVFTMVDDGTIANARGTINFDDEGTQSQKNVLIENGVLKGYMTDILSAKQLGMQRTGNGRRESFKYFPIPRMTNTFIENGDSDPADILSSTRKGIYVQSLSGGSVNPVTGVFNFTCREAYLIENGKKTRPVKGATLIGSCMDVISNIDAVGNDLEFGPGICGKGQSAEVDAGQPTVRIRGINVGGSKA
;
A
#
# COMPACT_ATOMS: atom_id res chain seq x y z
N MET A 1 30.13 35.36 26.36
CA MET A 1 29.48 36.16 25.29
C MET A 1 30.49 36.33 24.16
N ASN A 2 30.32 35.62 23.04
CA ASN A 2 30.66 36.07 21.68
C ASN A 2 30.37 34.96 20.67
N GLU A 3 29.17 35.01 20.10
CA GLU A 3 28.77 34.26 18.91
C GLU A 3 29.48 34.82 17.68
N LYS A 4 30.20 33.98 16.93
CA LYS A 4 30.63 34.29 15.57
C LYS A 4 29.63 33.69 14.58
N LYS A 5 28.85 34.57 13.96
CA LYS A 5 27.94 34.30 12.84
C LYS A 5 28.73 33.87 11.59
N TYR A 6 28.44 32.68 11.07
CA TYR A 6 28.81 32.28 9.71
C TYR A 6 27.69 32.71 8.75
N PHE A 7 27.85 33.87 8.11
CA PHE A 7 27.05 34.21 6.94
C PHE A 7 27.86 33.87 5.68
N VAL A 8 27.33 32.94 4.87
CA VAL A 8 27.77 32.75 3.49
C VAL A 8 27.18 33.91 2.67
N ARG A 9 28.03 34.67 1.97
CA ARG A 9 27.56 35.74 1.07
C ARG A 9 26.96 35.14 -0.20
N ASP A 10 25.87 35.74 -0.69
CA ASP A 10 25.19 35.34 -1.93
C ASP A 10 26.17 35.27 -3.11
N ILE A 11 26.16 34.15 -3.83
CA ILE A 11 26.92 33.98 -5.06
C ILE A 11 26.15 34.68 -6.19
N PRO A 12 26.75 35.68 -6.88
CA PRO A 12 26.08 36.34 -8.00
C PRO A 12 25.73 35.34 -9.11
N ARG A 13 24.52 35.43 -9.65
CA ARG A 13 23.94 34.51 -10.67
C ARG A 13 24.88 34.23 -11.86
N ARG A 14 25.68 35.22 -12.26
CA ARG A 14 26.67 35.08 -13.35
C ARG A 14 27.82 34.14 -13.00
N LYS A 15 28.27 34.14 -11.74
CA LYS A 15 29.34 33.28 -11.23
C LYS A 15 28.85 31.85 -10.98
N PHE A 16 27.57 31.69 -10.60
CA PHE A 16 26.90 30.39 -10.56
C PHE A 16 26.87 29.74 -11.95
N LEU A 17 26.39 30.46 -12.97
CA LEU A 17 26.34 29.94 -14.34
C LEU A 17 27.72 29.61 -14.93
N GLU A 18 28.75 30.38 -14.58
CA GLU A 18 30.13 30.10 -15.01
C GLU A 18 30.70 28.82 -14.36
N LEU A 19 30.37 28.57 -13.09
CA LEU A 19 30.72 27.33 -12.39
C LEU A 19 29.94 26.13 -12.93
N SER A 20 28.67 26.32 -13.31
CA SER A 20 27.84 25.29 -13.94
C SER A 20 28.33 24.90 -15.33
N MET A 21 28.86 25.86 -16.11
CA MET A 21 29.37 25.58 -17.46
C MET A 21 30.78 24.99 -17.47
N LYS A 22 31.61 25.24 -16.44
CA LYS A 22 32.95 24.66 -16.30
C LYS A 22 32.95 23.29 -15.61
N GLY A 23 31.87 22.95 -14.90
CA GLY A 23 31.66 21.64 -14.27
C GLY A 23 30.79 20.73 -15.12
N GLY A 24 31.19 20.46 -16.37
CA GLY A 24 30.56 19.44 -17.19
C GLY A 24 30.56 18.11 -16.44
N LEU A 25 29.39 17.69 -15.92
CA LEU A 25 29.16 16.36 -15.38
C LEU A 25 29.33 15.35 -16.53
N LEU A 26 30.55 14.90 -16.74
CA LEU A 26 30.79 13.57 -17.27
C LEU A 26 30.43 12.59 -16.15
N ILE A 27 29.16 12.18 -16.10
CA ILE A 27 28.78 10.94 -15.42
C ILE A 27 29.52 9.85 -16.19
N ALA A 28 30.64 9.38 -15.63
CA ALA A 28 31.31 8.18 -16.12
C ALA A 28 30.41 6.98 -15.79
N ALA A 29 29.37 6.78 -16.60
CA ALA A 29 28.64 5.53 -16.64
C ALA A 29 29.64 4.45 -17.08
N THR A 30 29.83 3.42 -16.28
CA THR A 30 30.64 2.27 -16.68
C THR A 30 30.08 1.68 -17.97
N PRO A 31 30.90 1.05 -18.84
CA PRO A 31 30.42 0.43 -20.08
C PRO A 31 29.25 -0.56 -19.88
N ALA A 32 29.17 -1.18 -18.69
CA ALA A 32 28.07 -2.06 -18.28
C ALA A 32 26.75 -1.29 -18.04
N LEU A 33 26.82 -0.09 -17.47
CA LEU A 33 25.65 0.77 -17.27
C LEU A 33 25.18 1.36 -18.62
N LEU A 34 26.12 1.69 -19.52
CA LEU A 34 25.80 2.15 -20.87
C LEU A 34 25.21 1.04 -21.75
N SER A 35 25.68 -0.21 -21.60
CA SER A 35 25.10 -1.36 -22.30
C SER A 35 23.70 -1.71 -21.79
N GLN A 36 23.41 -1.51 -20.51
CA GLN A 36 22.05 -1.64 -19.95
C GLN A 36 21.11 -0.52 -20.44
N LEU A 37 21.61 0.71 -20.61
CA LEU A 37 20.82 1.82 -21.17
C LEU A 37 20.54 1.67 -22.69
N THR A 38 21.30 0.83 -23.39
CA THR A 38 21.18 0.63 -24.86
C THR A 38 20.63 -0.75 -25.24
N SER A 39 20.49 -1.67 -24.29
CA SER A 39 19.97 -3.02 -24.51
C SER A 39 18.45 -3.08 -24.26
N CYS A 40 17.66 -2.80 -25.29
CA CYS A 40 16.25 -3.20 -25.33
C CYS A 40 16.11 -4.72 -25.60
N LYS A 41 16.50 -5.56 -24.64
CA LYS A 41 16.11 -6.97 -24.61
C LYS A 41 15.57 -7.30 -23.22
N PRO A 42 14.42 -7.98 -23.12
CA PRO A 42 13.94 -8.52 -21.85
C PRO A 42 14.97 -9.56 -21.38
N GLN A 43 15.46 -9.38 -20.15
CA GLN A 43 16.41 -10.30 -19.54
C GLN A 43 15.74 -10.87 -18.30
N GLY A 44 15.54 -12.20 -18.27
CA GLY A 44 14.91 -12.86 -17.13
C GLY A 44 15.69 -12.68 -15.82
N LEU A 45 15.11 -13.14 -14.70
CA LEU A 45 15.60 -13.07 -13.30
C LEU A 45 17.13 -13.12 -13.07
N SER A 46 17.91 -13.78 -13.93
CA SER A 46 19.38 -13.79 -13.90
C SER A 46 20.02 -12.42 -14.19
N ALA A 47 19.30 -11.44 -14.72
CA ALA A 47 19.81 -10.08 -14.94
C ALA A 47 19.42 -9.09 -13.84
N SER A 48 18.71 -9.54 -12.80
CA SER A 48 18.27 -8.71 -11.69
C SER A 48 19.41 -8.21 -10.78
N GLY A 49 20.67 -8.58 -11.04
CA GLY A 49 21.81 -8.17 -10.22
C GLY A 49 21.83 -8.77 -8.81
N LEU A 50 20.95 -9.73 -8.52
CA LEU A 50 20.83 -10.42 -7.23
C LEU A 50 21.70 -11.70 -7.15
N ASP A 51 22.80 -11.73 -7.91
CA ASP A 51 23.69 -12.90 -8.08
C ASP A 51 24.67 -13.05 -6.91
N ILE A 52 24.15 -13.47 -5.75
CA ILE A 52 24.97 -13.96 -4.63
C ILE A 52 24.74 -15.47 -4.49
N ASP A 53 25.84 -16.23 -4.47
CA ASP A 53 25.78 -17.68 -4.31
C ASP A 53 25.30 -18.09 -2.90
N LYS A 54 24.66 -19.25 -2.80
CA LYS A 54 24.08 -19.72 -1.54
C LYS A 54 25.13 -19.93 -0.44
N ALA A 55 26.36 -20.35 -0.79
CA ALA A 55 27.41 -20.54 0.21
C ALA A 55 27.91 -19.20 0.78
N SER A 56 27.89 -18.12 -0.01
CA SER A 56 28.09 -16.77 0.50
C SER A 56 26.96 -16.34 1.45
N LEU A 57 25.70 -16.63 1.12
CA LEU A 57 24.56 -16.36 2.01
C LEU A 57 24.65 -17.14 3.33
N ASP A 58 25.01 -18.43 3.27
CA ASP A 58 25.24 -19.26 4.46
C ASP A 58 26.29 -18.64 5.38
N LYS A 59 27.41 -18.15 4.82
CA LYS A 59 28.45 -17.45 5.59
C LYS A 59 27.92 -16.18 6.25
N VAL A 60 27.12 -15.39 5.54
CA VAL A 60 26.54 -14.14 6.05
C VAL A 60 25.56 -14.43 7.19
N ILE A 61 24.71 -15.44 7.04
CA ILE A 61 23.75 -15.85 8.07
C ILE A 61 24.48 -16.40 9.31
N ALA A 62 25.53 -17.20 9.11
CA ALA A 62 26.37 -17.70 10.21
C ALA A 62 27.09 -16.56 10.95
N GLU A 63 27.62 -15.56 10.23
CA GLU A 63 28.21 -14.37 10.84
C GLU A 63 27.18 -13.57 11.64
N ALA A 64 25.95 -13.45 11.12
CA ALA A 64 24.86 -12.74 11.77
C ALA A 64 24.44 -13.40 13.10
N LEU A 65 24.51 -14.72 13.19
CA LEU A 65 24.22 -15.51 14.39
C LEU A 65 25.47 -15.84 15.24
N GLY A 66 26.65 -15.34 14.86
CA GLY A 66 27.92 -15.62 15.53
C GLY A 66 28.00 -15.09 16.97
N LYS A 67 27.12 -14.14 17.35
CA LYS A 67 26.98 -13.61 18.71
C LYS A 67 25.75 -14.17 19.45
N GLY A 68 25.12 -15.20 18.90
CA GLY A 68 23.80 -15.68 19.31
C GLY A 68 22.69 -15.04 18.47
N GLY A 69 21.45 -15.12 18.97
CA GLY A 69 20.25 -14.75 18.24
C GLY A 69 19.39 -15.97 17.92
N ASP A 70 18.11 -15.73 17.69
CA ASP A 70 17.11 -16.77 17.45
C ASP A 70 16.85 -17.02 15.96
N PHE A 71 17.06 -15.99 15.14
CA PHE A 71 16.79 -16.00 13.71
C PHE A 71 17.64 -14.95 13.01
N ALA A 72 18.09 -15.27 11.80
CA ALA A 72 18.72 -14.30 10.92
C ALA A 72 18.25 -14.48 9.47
N GLU A 73 18.23 -13.40 8.72
CA GLU A 73 17.91 -13.39 7.29
C GLU A 73 18.79 -12.42 6.52
N VAL A 74 18.90 -12.71 5.22
CA VAL A 74 19.38 -11.80 4.18
C VAL A 74 18.22 -11.61 3.19
N TYR A 75 17.84 -10.36 2.98
CA TYR A 75 16.85 -9.94 1.99
C TYR A 75 17.57 -9.15 0.91
N LEU A 76 17.47 -9.58 -0.35
CA LEU A 76 18.01 -8.87 -1.51
C LEU A 76 16.85 -8.33 -2.34
N GLU A 77 17.01 -7.15 -2.91
CA GLU A 77 16.00 -6.52 -3.76
C GLU A 77 16.64 -5.78 -4.92
N ASN A 78 16.00 -5.88 -6.08
CA ASN A 78 16.17 -4.96 -7.19
C ASN A 78 14.79 -4.53 -7.68
N ARG A 79 14.59 -3.23 -7.79
CA ARG A 79 13.35 -2.61 -8.22
C ARG A 79 13.62 -1.69 -9.39
N THR A 80 12.96 -1.97 -10.51
CA THR A 80 12.90 -1.06 -11.65
C THR A 80 11.51 -0.45 -11.70
N SER A 81 11.42 0.87 -11.76
CA SER A 81 10.13 1.59 -11.77
C SER A 81 10.10 2.70 -12.81
N ARG A 82 8.92 2.96 -13.35
CA ARG A 82 8.63 4.10 -14.22
C ARG A 82 7.48 4.89 -13.62
N ASN A 83 7.64 6.20 -13.54
CA ASN A 83 6.55 7.12 -13.23
C ASN A 83 6.45 8.15 -14.35
N VAL A 84 5.27 8.30 -14.94
CA VAL A 84 4.99 9.24 -16.02
C VAL A 84 3.76 10.03 -15.67
N VAL A 85 3.88 11.36 -15.73
CA VAL A 85 2.80 12.28 -15.38
C VAL A 85 2.42 13.10 -16.61
N MET A 86 1.11 13.13 -16.88
CA MET A 86 0.48 13.99 -17.88
C MET A 86 -0.50 14.93 -17.18
N GLU A 87 -0.48 16.19 -17.58
CA GLU A 87 -1.37 17.23 -17.05
C GLU A 87 -1.50 18.33 -18.12
N GLU A 88 -2.66 19.00 -18.19
CA GLU A 88 -2.96 20.00 -19.23
C GLU A 88 -2.78 19.43 -20.66
N SER A 89 -3.17 18.18 -20.87
CA SER A 89 -3.00 17.45 -22.14
C SER A 89 -1.55 17.39 -22.64
N LYS A 90 -0.58 17.52 -21.73
CA LYS A 90 0.85 17.51 -22.02
C LYS A 90 1.58 16.60 -21.05
N PHE A 91 2.60 15.93 -21.58
CA PHE A 91 3.58 15.26 -20.74
C PHE A 91 4.30 16.29 -19.86
N LYS A 92 4.28 16.07 -18.55
CA LYS A 92 4.96 16.93 -17.57
C LYS A 92 6.30 16.36 -17.14
N SER A 93 6.34 15.07 -16.81
CA SER A 93 7.53 14.40 -16.32
C SER A 93 7.51 12.91 -16.60
N GLY A 94 8.71 12.34 -16.67
CA GLY A 94 8.96 10.90 -16.71
C GLY A 94 10.19 10.60 -15.88
N LEU A 95 10.07 9.67 -14.94
CA LEU A 95 11.14 9.21 -14.07
C LEU A 95 11.32 7.71 -14.28
N TYR A 96 12.53 7.30 -14.63
CA TYR A 96 12.97 5.92 -14.62
C TYR A 96 13.87 5.71 -13.39
N GLY A 97 13.46 4.81 -12.51
CA GLY A 97 14.14 4.53 -11.25
C GLY A 97 14.68 3.10 -11.21
N ILE A 98 15.92 2.95 -10.76
CA ILE A 98 16.49 1.67 -10.33
C ILE A 98 16.90 1.81 -8.87
N SER A 99 16.46 0.87 -8.04
CA SER A 99 16.89 0.75 -6.65
C SER A 99 17.27 -0.70 -6.38
N GLN A 100 18.50 -0.94 -5.92
CA GLN A 100 18.95 -2.26 -5.52
C GLN A 100 19.66 -2.21 -4.17
N GLY A 101 19.67 -3.34 -3.48
CA GLY A 101 20.43 -3.49 -2.26
C GLY A 101 20.06 -4.74 -1.48
N ALA A 102 20.59 -4.80 -0.26
CA ALA A 102 20.43 -5.91 0.65
C ALA A 102 20.24 -5.45 2.09
N GLY A 103 19.42 -6.19 2.83
CA GLY A 103 19.21 -6.06 4.26
C GLY A 103 19.60 -7.32 4.99
N VAL A 104 20.27 -7.19 6.14
CA VAL A 104 20.55 -8.29 7.06
C VAL A 104 19.87 -8.02 8.39
N ARG A 105 19.06 -8.98 8.84
CA ARG A 105 18.31 -8.88 10.09
C ARG A 105 18.71 -10.00 11.04
N VAL A 106 18.80 -9.67 12.33
CA VAL A 106 18.97 -10.63 13.43
C VAL A 106 17.88 -10.38 14.45
N ILE A 107 17.17 -11.43 14.86
CA ILE A 107 16.20 -11.40 15.95
C ILE A 107 16.86 -12.03 17.18
N SER A 108 16.77 -11.35 18.33
CA SER A 108 17.22 -11.87 19.63
C SER A 108 16.19 -11.53 20.70
N GLY A 109 15.44 -12.53 21.14
CA GLY A 109 14.28 -12.36 22.03
C GLY A 109 13.25 -11.42 21.41
N ASN A 110 13.03 -10.27 22.06
CA ASN A 110 12.08 -9.25 21.63
C ASN A 110 12.73 -8.09 20.84
N LYS A 111 13.97 -8.29 20.37
CA LYS A 111 14.78 -7.22 19.74
C LYS A 111 15.15 -7.59 18.32
N THR A 112 15.21 -6.58 17.47
CA THR A 112 15.67 -6.68 16.08
C THR A 112 16.93 -5.85 15.91
N GLY A 113 17.99 -6.49 15.41
CA GLY A 113 19.17 -5.84 14.85
C GLY A 113 19.03 -5.81 13.33
N TYR A 114 19.33 -4.67 12.72
CA TYR A 114 19.19 -4.51 11.28
C TYR A 114 20.32 -3.64 10.72
N ALA A 115 20.85 -4.04 9.58
CA ALA A 115 21.75 -3.23 8.77
C ALA A 115 21.49 -3.50 7.29
N PHE A 116 21.76 -2.53 6.44
CA PHE A 116 21.53 -2.64 5.00
C PHE A 116 22.69 -2.04 4.21
N THR A 117 22.75 -2.36 2.92
CA THR A 117 23.73 -1.86 1.94
C THR A 117 23.05 -1.76 0.57
N ASP A 118 23.43 -0.79 -0.25
CA ASP A 118 23.00 -0.63 -1.64
C ASP A 118 23.96 -1.31 -2.63
N ASP A 119 25.11 -1.78 -2.15
CA ASP A 119 26.10 -2.55 -2.91
C ASP A 119 26.07 -4.03 -2.49
N ILE A 120 25.56 -4.89 -3.39
CA ILE A 120 25.33 -6.31 -3.19
C ILE A 120 26.62 -7.09 -3.47
N ASN A 121 27.42 -7.30 -2.43
CA ASN A 121 28.58 -8.19 -2.45
C ASN A 121 28.81 -8.83 -1.08
N THR A 122 29.48 -9.98 -1.04
CA THR A 122 29.68 -10.77 0.18
C THR A 122 30.38 -9.99 1.30
N GLU A 123 31.33 -9.11 0.98
CA GLU A 123 32.04 -8.30 1.99
C GLU A 123 31.09 -7.33 2.70
N ASN A 124 30.28 -6.59 1.94
CA ASN A 124 29.30 -5.65 2.49
C ASN A 124 28.19 -6.38 3.24
N LEU A 125 27.74 -7.54 2.77
CA LEU A 125 26.76 -8.38 3.47
C LEU A 125 27.31 -8.88 4.81
N LEU A 126 28.57 -9.33 4.86
CA LEU A 126 29.22 -9.72 6.11
C LEU A 126 29.36 -8.53 7.07
N ARG A 127 29.62 -7.32 6.55
CA ARG A 127 29.64 -6.10 7.37
C ARG A 127 28.26 -5.77 7.94
N ALA A 128 27.21 -5.87 7.14
CA ALA A 128 25.83 -5.70 7.61
C ALA A 128 25.48 -6.75 8.68
N ALA A 129 25.84 -8.03 8.46
CA ALA A 129 25.66 -9.10 9.43
C ALA A 129 26.34 -8.82 10.77
N ARG A 130 27.60 -8.36 10.76
CA ARG A 130 28.32 -7.95 11.98
C ARG A 130 27.62 -6.84 12.74
N VAL A 131 27.05 -5.86 12.02
CA VAL A 131 26.35 -4.75 12.66
C VAL A 131 25.01 -5.23 13.25
N ALA A 132 24.24 -5.99 12.49
CA ALA A 132 22.96 -6.54 12.95
C ALA A 132 23.13 -7.48 14.16
N SER A 133 24.21 -8.28 14.20
CA SER A 133 24.46 -9.24 15.29
C SER A 133 24.71 -8.61 16.65
N TYR A 134 25.04 -7.31 16.75
CA TYR A 134 25.21 -6.63 18.03
C TYR A 134 23.92 -6.52 18.88
N VAL A 135 22.76 -6.83 18.29
CA VAL A 135 21.50 -6.96 19.05
C VAL A 135 21.56 -8.16 20.02
N ALA A 136 22.25 -9.24 19.62
CA ALA A 136 22.50 -10.41 20.44
C ALA A 136 23.66 -10.08 21.40
N ARG A 137 23.31 -9.83 22.66
CA ARG A 137 24.28 -9.51 23.73
C ARG A 137 24.56 -10.70 24.65
N GLU A 138 23.67 -11.67 24.65
CA GLU A 138 23.66 -12.80 25.58
C GLU A 138 23.29 -14.06 24.78
N GLY A 139 24.25 -14.96 24.62
CA GLY A 139 24.12 -16.17 23.80
C GLY A 139 25.47 -16.60 23.21
N GLY A 140 25.71 -17.90 23.14
CA GLY A 140 26.82 -18.44 22.33
C GLY A 140 26.46 -18.44 20.84
N PRO A 141 27.42 -18.69 19.95
CA PRO A 141 27.16 -18.83 18.52
C PRO A 141 26.07 -19.86 18.26
N VAL A 142 25.12 -19.53 17.38
CA VAL A 142 24.08 -20.47 16.91
C VAL A 142 24.44 -20.93 15.50
N THR A 143 24.40 -22.24 15.27
CA THR A 143 24.61 -22.81 13.94
C THR A 143 23.31 -22.75 13.14
N PRO A 144 23.22 -21.96 12.06
CA PRO A 144 22.03 -21.92 11.20
C PRO A 144 21.88 -23.21 10.39
N VAL A 145 20.69 -23.43 9.84
CA VAL A 145 20.47 -24.40 8.77
C VAL A 145 20.92 -23.75 7.46
N ASN A 146 21.74 -24.44 6.67
CA ASN A 146 22.17 -23.95 5.36
C ASN A 146 20.96 -23.77 4.44
N VAL A 147 21.02 -22.74 3.61
CA VAL A 147 19.90 -22.35 2.74
C VAL A 147 19.74 -23.33 1.57
N ASN A 148 18.50 -23.76 1.34
CA ASN A 148 18.11 -24.66 0.27
C ASN A 148 17.02 -24.01 -0.58
N GLU A 149 17.02 -24.31 -1.88
CA GLU A 149 15.98 -23.80 -2.78
C GLU A 149 14.60 -24.26 -2.27
N ALA A 150 13.69 -23.31 -2.13
CA ALA A 150 12.31 -23.55 -1.81
C ALA A 150 11.42 -22.94 -2.89
N SER A 151 10.16 -23.35 -2.91
CA SER A 151 9.12 -22.69 -3.71
C SER A 151 7.88 -22.45 -2.86
N ARG A 152 7.05 -21.54 -3.34
CA ARG A 152 5.79 -21.10 -2.76
C ARG A 152 4.76 -21.06 -3.88
N GLU A 153 3.49 -21.20 -3.53
CA GLU A 153 2.41 -21.03 -4.50
C GLU A 153 2.40 -19.58 -5.01
N SER A 154 2.16 -19.41 -6.30
CA SER A 154 2.03 -18.09 -6.93
C SER A 154 0.55 -17.76 -7.15
N PHE A 155 0.15 -16.56 -6.73
CA PHE A 155 -1.16 -15.95 -6.98
C PHE A 155 -1.07 -14.86 -8.05
N ILE A 156 0.13 -14.62 -8.58
CA ILE A 156 0.41 -13.59 -9.56
C ILE A 156 0.72 -14.25 -10.91
N THR A 157 -0.01 -13.81 -11.93
CA THR A 157 0.17 -14.23 -13.33
C THR A 157 0.05 -13.03 -14.24
N VAL A 158 1.13 -12.70 -14.92
CA VAL A 158 1.20 -11.62 -15.92
C VAL A 158 1.26 -12.20 -17.32
N GLN A 159 0.35 -11.76 -18.18
CA GLN A 159 0.26 -12.23 -19.57
C GLN A 159 1.20 -11.45 -20.48
N ARG A 160 1.34 -10.13 -20.25
CA ARG A 160 2.20 -9.25 -21.05
C ARG A 160 3.26 -8.61 -20.15
N PRO A 161 4.50 -9.12 -20.12
CA PRO A 161 5.57 -8.55 -19.31
C PRO A 161 5.72 -7.05 -19.55
N LEU A 162 5.85 -6.28 -18.47
CA LEU A 162 5.94 -4.81 -18.54
C LEU A 162 7.19 -4.33 -19.28
N GLU A 163 8.24 -5.16 -19.31
CA GLU A 163 9.49 -4.89 -20.04
C GLU A 163 9.29 -4.84 -21.56
N ASP A 164 8.31 -5.59 -22.08
CA ASP A 164 8.03 -5.69 -23.52
C ASP A 164 7.11 -4.55 -24.01
N VAL A 165 6.55 -3.77 -23.09
CA VAL A 165 5.71 -2.63 -23.42
C VAL A 165 6.59 -1.46 -23.83
N THR A 166 6.23 -0.77 -24.92
CA THR A 166 6.95 0.43 -25.38
C THR A 166 6.43 1.70 -24.70
N ASP A 167 7.30 2.70 -24.54
CA ASP A 167 6.89 4.00 -23.98
C ASP A 167 5.80 4.69 -24.82
N ARG A 168 5.77 4.45 -26.14
CA ARG A 168 4.69 4.92 -27.00
C ARG A 168 3.33 4.37 -26.56
N LYS A 169 3.24 3.07 -26.22
CA LYS A 169 1.98 2.47 -25.73
C LYS A 169 1.57 3.05 -24.36
N ARG A 170 2.53 3.31 -23.47
CA ARG A 170 2.27 3.98 -22.18
C ARG A 170 1.66 5.36 -22.39
N ILE A 171 2.28 6.17 -23.24
CA ILE A 171 1.79 7.51 -23.57
C ILE A 171 0.42 7.45 -24.23
N GLU A 172 0.17 6.49 -25.13
CA GLU A 172 -1.12 6.30 -25.80
C GLU A 172 -2.26 6.04 -24.81
N ILE A 173 -2.04 5.21 -23.79
CA ILE A 173 -3.00 4.96 -22.70
C ILE A 173 -3.30 6.25 -21.93
N MET A 174 -2.27 7.04 -21.62
CA MET A 174 -2.44 8.31 -20.90
C MET A 174 -3.21 9.34 -21.73
N GLN A 175 -2.90 9.47 -23.03
CA GLN A 175 -3.59 10.38 -23.94
C GLN A 175 -5.07 10.03 -24.07
N ARG A 176 -5.39 8.73 -24.16
CA ARG A 176 -6.79 8.25 -24.19
C ARG A 176 -7.54 8.61 -22.92
N ALA A 177 -6.93 8.46 -21.75
CA ALA A 177 -7.53 8.87 -20.48
C ALA A 177 -7.73 10.39 -20.39
N ASP A 178 -6.71 11.19 -20.73
CA ASP A 178 -6.78 12.66 -20.72
C ASP A 178 -7.92 13.16 -21.62
N GLN A 179 -7.96 12.69 -22.88
CA GLN A 179 -9.00 13.04 -23.84
C GLN A 179 -10.40 12.67 -23.31
N ALA A 180 -10.57 11.46 -22.78
CA ALA A 180 -11.86 11.01 -22.24
C ALA A 180 -12.34 11.81 -21.03
N ALA A 181 -11.44 12.36 -20.20
CA ALA A 181 -11.80 13.25 -19.10
C ALA A 181 -12.26 14.61 -19.64
N MET A 182 -11.48 15.19 -20.55
CA MET A 182 -11.75 16.52 -21.10
C MET A 182 -13.03 16.55 -21.96
N ASP A 183 -13.34 15.44 -22.66
CA ASP A 183 -14.55 15.29 -23.47
C ASP A 183 -15.82 15.00 -22.66
N TYR A 184 -15.70 14.74 -21.35
CA TYR A 184 -16.85 14.34 -20.53
C TYR A 184 -17.84 15.48 -20.32
N ASP A 185 -17.36 16.68 -19.98
CA ASP A 185 -18.16 17.88 -19.72
C ASP A 185 -17.26 19.13 -19.82
N GLU A 186 -17.77 20.22 -20.41
CA GLU A 186 -17.01 21.47 -20.62
C GLU A 186 -16.51 22.12 -19.32
N ARG A 187 -17.10 21.76 -18.18
CA ARG A 187 -16.69 22.24 -16.85
C ARG A 187 -15.49 21.49 -16.31
N ILE A 188 -15.06 20.38 -16.92
CA ILE A 188 -13.76 19.76 -16.61
C ILE A 188 -12.65 20.67 -17.13
N LYS A 189 -11.87 21.27 -16.24
CA LYS A 189 -10.81 22.23 -16.58
C LYS A 189 -9.41 21.62 -16.58
N MET A 190 -9.26 20.47 -15.93
CA MET A 190 -7.98 19.80 -15.82
C MET A 190 -8.19 18.29 -15.68
N ALA A 191 -7.35 17.54 -16.37
CA ALA A 191 -7.09 16.13 -16.11
C ALA A 191 -5.60 15.97 -15.77
N MET A 192 -5.32 15.15 -14.75
CA MET A 192 -3.97 14.73 -14.39
C MET A 192 -3.94 13.20 -14.39
N ILE A 193 -3.06 12.64 -15.21
CA ILE A 193 -2.88 11.20 -15.38
C ILE A 193 -1.51 10.83 -14.83
N ASP A 194 -1.49 10.00 -13.80
CA ASP A 194 -0.28 9.43 -13.23
C ASP A 194 -0.24 7.95 -13.58
N TYR A 195 0.74 7.59 -14.42
CA TYR A 195 1.05 6.24 -14.80
C TYR A 195 2.29 5.80 -14.04
N TYR A 196 2.17 4.67 -13.34
CA TYR A 196 3.28 4.03 -12.65
C TYR A 196 3.35 2.54 -13.01
N ASP A 197 4.54 2.07 -13.33
CA ASP A 197 4.84 0.64 -13.41
C ASP A 197 6.10 0.30 -12.61
N GLU A 198 6.15 -0.90 -12.05
CA GLU A 198 7.37 -1.44 -11.48
C GLU A 198 7.51 -2.95 -11.70
N ILE A 199 8.76 -3.41 -11.60
CA ILE A 199 9.12 -4.80 -11.42
C ILE A 199 10.04 -4.85 -10.20
N ARG A 200 9.59 -5.53 -9.15
CA ARG A 200 10.36 -5.75 -7.92
C ARG A 200 10.80 -7.21 -7.85
N ALA A 201 12.07 -7.47 -8.13
CA ALA A 201 12.71 -8.76 -7.92
C ALA A 201 13.26 -8.83 -6.50
N ARG A 202 13.08 -9.97 -5.82
CA ARG A 202 13.56 -10.17 -4.44
C ARG A 202 14.08 -11.58 -4.20
N VAL A 203 15.02 -11.68 -3.26
CA VAL A 203 15.54 -12.95 -2.73
C VAL A 203 15.46 -12.92 -1.22
N ILE A 204 14.99 -14.02 -0.62
CA ILE A 204 14.95 -14.22 0.83
C ILE A 204 15.78 -15.46 1.16
N ALA A 205 16.77 -15.29 2.03
CA ALA A 205 17.59 -16.37 2.55
C ALA A 205 17.64 -16.29 4.08
N ASN A 206 17.35 -17.37 4.81
CA ASN A 206 17.27 -17.29 6.27
C ASN A 206 17.85 -18.50 7.01
N SER A 207 18.04 -18.35 8.33
CA SER A 207 18.65 -19.35 9.21
C SER A 207 17.82 -20.62 9.43
N GLU A 208 16.58 -20.65 8.93
CA GLU A 208 15.72 -21.85 8.91
C GLU A 208 15.95 -22.69 7.66
N GLY A 209 16.90 -22.28 6.80
CA GLY A 209 17.32 -23.02 5.62
C GLY A 209 16.51 -22.70 4.37
N ILE A 210 15.75 -21.60 4.36
CA ILE A 210 14.94 -21.19 3.21
C ILE A 210 15.78 -20.33 2.26
N TYR A 211 15.67 -20.60 0.96
CA TYR A 211 16.07 -19.72 -0.14
C TYR A 211 14.89 -19.57 -1.12
N LEU A 212 14.35 -18.37 -1.23
CA LEU A 212 13.20 -18.05 -2.10
C LEU A 212 13.51 -16.88 -3.03
N ARG A 213 12.90 -16.89 -4.20
CA ARG A 213 12.94 -15.81 -5.20
C ARG A 213 11.53 -15.46 -5.64
N ASP A 214 11.30 -14.18 -5.90
CA ASP A 214 10.03 -13.69 -6.43
C ASP A 214 10.25 -12.50 -7.35
N GLU A 215 9.28 -12.26 -8.24
CA GLU A 215 9.19 -11.06 -9.04
C GLU A 215 7.76 -10.53 -9.00
N LEU A 216 7.61 -9.28 -8.57
CA LEU A 216 6.34 -8.61 -8.39
C LEU A 216 6.20 -7.48 -9.41
N PRO A 217 5.65 -7.74 -10.59
CA PRO A 217 5.28 -6.69 -11.55
C PRO A 217 4.01 -5.99 -11.08
N LEU A 218 3.95 -4.65 -11.12
CA LEU A 218 2.80 -3.89 -10.65
C LEU A 218 2.53 -2.70 -11.55
N LEU A 219 1.26 -2.49 -11.89
CA LEU A 219 0.78 -1.26 -12.52
C LEU A 219 -0.03 -0.45 -11.50
N PHE A 220 0.13 0.87 -11.51
CA PHE A 220 -0.73 1.79 -10.79
C PHE A 220 -1.05 2.99 -11.67
N PHE A 221 -2.33 3.15 -11.99
CA PHE A 221 -2.86 4.17 -12.86
C PHE A 221 -3.85 5.03 -12.07
N ILE A 222 -3.60 6.34 -12.02
CA ILE A 222 -4.42 7.30 -11.28
C ILE A 222 -4.88 8.36 -12.26
N VAL A 223 -6.19 8.64 -12.24
CA VAL A 223 -6.79 9.76 -12.97
C VAL A 223 -7.39 10.72 -11.96
N GLN A 224 -6.98 11.97 -12.00
CA GLN A 224 -7.59 13.06 -11.26
C GLN A 224 -8.21 14.04 -12.23
N THR A 225 -9.43 14.48 -11.96
CA THR A 225 -10.09 15.53 -12.76
C THR A 225 -10.59 16.65 -11.86
N MET A 226 -10.45 17.88 -12.35
CA MET A 226 -10.96 19.07 -11.68
C MET A 226 -12.10 19.66 -12.49
N SER A 227 -13.27 19.78 -11.86
CA SER A 227 -14.38 20.56 -12.39
C SER A 227 -14.37 21.99 -11.85
N ASP A 228 -14.82 22.95 -12.65
CA ASP A 228 -15.02 24.35 -12.29
C ASP A 228 -16.15 24.97 -13.13
N ASP A 229 -17.18 25.49 -12.48
CA ASP A 229 -18.30 26.22 -13.11
C ASP A 229 -18.30 27.73 -12.79
N GLY A 230 -17.22 28.23 -12.17
CA GLY A 230 -17.05 29.60 -11.70
C GLY A 230 -17.62 29.87 -10.30
N LYS A 231 -18.42 28.95 -9.74
CA LYS A 231 -19.01 29.06 -8.39
C LYS A 231 -18.43 28.01 -7.45
N ALA A 232 -18.21 26.80 -7.95
CA ALA A 232 -17.70 25.66 -7.22
C ALA A 232 -16.57 24.97 -8.00
N ARG A 233 -15.70 24.30 -7.26
CA ARG A 233 -14.64 23.45 -7.79
C ARG A 233 -14.63 22.13 -7.06
N HIS A 234 -14.34 21.05 -7.77
CA HIS A 234 -14.17 19.75 -7.16
C HIS A 234 -13.05 18.96 -7.83
N LEU A 235 -12.12 18.45 -7.01
CA LEU A 235 -11.06 17.55 -7.44
C LEU A 235 -11.46 16.12 -7.12
N SER A 236 -11.69 15.32 -8.15
CA SER A 236 -11.96 13.90 -8.02
C SER A 236 -10.70 13.06 -8.21
N ARG A 237 -10.81 11.77 -7.91
CA ARG A 237 -9.73 10.81 -8.15
C ARG A 237 -10.27 9.41 -8.36
N GLU A 238 -9.83 8.76 -9.43
CA GLU A 238 -9.96 7.33 -9.63
C GLU A 238 -8.62 6.63 -9.74
N ARG A 239 -8.63 5.35 -9.40
CA ARG A 239 -7.43 4.53 -9.27
C ARG A 239 -7.67 3.14 -9.82
N LEU A 240 -6.68 2.62 -10.52
CA LEU A 240 -6.66 1.25 -11.03
C LEU A 240 -5.26 0.69 -10.80
N SER A 241 -5.16 -0.49 -10.20
CA SER A 241 -3.88 -1.12 -9.94
C SER A 241 -4.03 -2.61 -9.78
N ARG A 242 -3.09 -3.37 -10.34
CA ARG A 242 -3.01 -4.83 -10.25
C ARG A 242 -1.57 -5.30 -10.48
N HIS A 243 -1.27 -6.49 -9.99
CA HIS A 243 -0.11 -7.24 -10.49
C HIS A 243 -0.43 -7.76 -11.90
N SER A 244 -0.07 -6.97 -12.91
CA SER A 244 -0.52 -7.18 -14.29
C SER A 244 0.41 -6.53 -15.28
N GLY A 245 0.41 -7.05 -16.51
CA GLY A 245 0.83 -6.32 -17.69
C GLY A 245 -0.24 -5.36 -18.19
N PHE A 246 -0.10 -4.90 -19.44
CA PHE A 246 -1.08 -4.00 -20.06
C PHE A 246 -2.48 -4.58 -20.18
N GLU A 247 -2.68 -5.90 -19.99
CA GLU A 247 -3.99 -6.58 -20.00
C GLU A 247 -4.96 -5.98 -18.98
N MET A 248 -4.45 -5.31 -17.94
CA MET A 248 -5.24 -4.46 -17.04
C MET A 248 -6.11 -3.44 -17.80
N PHE A 249 -5.60 -2.86 -18.89
CA PHE A 249 -6.32 -1.88 -19.71
C PHE A 249 -7.23 -2.49 -20.78
N ASP A 250 -7.13 -3.80 -21.01
CA ASP A 250 -8.09 -4.54 -21.84
C ASP A 250 -9.35 -4.89 -21.02
N GLU A 251 -9.17 -5.17 -19.72
CA GLU A 251 -10.26 -5.41 -18.77
C GLU A 251 -10.97 -4.12 -18.33
N VAL A 252 -10.21 -3.06 -18.01
CA VAL A 252 -10.75 -1.75 -17.65
C VAL A 252 -10.05 -0.67 -18.46
N SER A 253 -10.77 -0.13 -19.45
CA SER A 253 -10.18 0.85 -20.37
C SER A 253 -9.75 2.15 -19.64
N PRO A 254 -8.68 2.83 -20.10
CA PRO A 254 -8.29 4.12 -19.52
C PRO A 254 -9.41 5.17 -19.61
N GLU A 255 -10.24 5.11 -20.65
CA GLU A 255 -11.41 5.98 -20.80
C GLU A 255 -12.45 5.73 -19.71
N GLU A 256 -12.68 4.48 -19.32
CA GLU A 256 -13.63 4.15 -18.26
C GLU A 256 -13.17 4.70 -16.90
N VAL A 257 -11.90 4.49 -16.55
CA VAL A 257 -11.30 5.06 -15.32
C VAL A 257 -11.46 6.58 -15.32
N SER A 258 -11.17 7.21 -16.46
CA SER A 258 -11.24 8.65 -16.62
C SER A 258 -12.67 9.21 -16.53
N ARG A 259 -13.64 8.56 -17.17
CA ARG A 259 -15.06 8.94 -17.08
C ARG A 259 -15.61 8.79 -15.67
N ARG A 260 -15.16 7.76 -14.91
CA ARG A 260 -15.56 7.61 -13.50
C ARG A 260 -15.07 8.80 -12.66
N ALA A 261 -13.84 9.27 -12.87
CA ALA A 261 -13.30 10.45 -12.20
C ALA A 261 -14.03 11.73 -12.63
N ALA A 262 -14.23 11.95 -13.92
CA ALA A 262 -14.95 13.11 -14.45
C ALA A 262 -16.41 13.17 -13.95
N ARG A 263 -17.10 12.02 -13.89
CA ARG A 263 -18.45 11.91 -13.34
C ARG A 263 -18.51 12.38 -11.89
N GLU A 264 -17.57 11.96 -11.04
CA GLU A 264 -17.48 12.42 -9.64
C GLU A 264 -17.28 13.94 -9.59
N ALA A 265 -16.32 14.47 -10.36
CA ALA A 265 -16.00 15.90 -10.37
C ALA A 265 -17.23 16.75 -10.75
N ILE A 266 -18.00 16.34 -11.75
CA ILE A 266 -19.22 17.05 -12.17
C ILE A 266 -20.34 16.91 -11.14
N ALA A 267 -20.58 15.69 -10.63
CA ALA A 267 -21.65 15.45 -9.67
C ALA A 267 -21.51 16.30 -8.39
N MET A 268 -20.27 16.61 -8.00
CA MET A 268 -19.98 17.37 -6.78
C MET A 268 -19.96 18.90 -6.96
N LEU A 269 -20.16 19.43 -8.17
CA LEU A 269 -20.29 20.88 -8.38
C LEU A 269 -21.53 21.45 -7.67
N ASP A 270 -22.63 20.70 -7.70
CA ASP A 270 -23.90 21.08 -7.08
C ASP A 270 -23.96 20.71 -5.58
N ALA A 271 -22.84 20.30 -4.98
CA ALA A 271 -22.80 19.84 -3.61
C ALA A 271 -23.09 20.95 -2.60
N GLU A 272 -24.13 20.72 -1.79
CA GLU A 272 -24.49 21.57 -0.66
C GLU A 272 -23.68 21.22 0.59
N ASP A 273 -23.72 22.10 1.59
CA ASP A 273 -23.10 21.81 2.88
C ASP A 273 -23.76 20.60 3.58
N ALA A 274 -22.91 19.67 4.04
CA ALA A 274 -23.36 18.49 4.74
C ALA A 274 -24.03 18.83 6.10
N PRO A 275 -25.04 18.04 6.51
CA PRO A 275 -25.63 18.14 7.83
C PRO A 275 -24.63 17.74 8.92
N ALA A 276 -24.79 18.32 10.11
CA ALA A 276 -24.01 17.99 11.29
C ALA A 276 -24.76 17.04 12.22
N GLY A 277 -24.01 16.23 12.97
CA GLY A 277 -24.51 15.44 14.08
C GLY A 277 -24.54 13.93 13.81
N MET A 278 -25.21 13.21 14.71
CA MET A 278 -25.29 11.76 14.66
C MET A 278 -26.33 11.31 13.63
N MET A 279 -25.91 10.47 12.67
CA MET A 279 -26.81 9.94 11.64
C MET A 279 -26.33 8.60 11.09
N ASP A 280 -27.20 7.93 10.36
CA ASP A 280 -26.85 6.69 9.68
C ASP A 280 -26.05 6.97 8.42
N VAL A 281 -25.09 6.10 8.15
CA VAL A 281 -24.26 6.15 6.95
C VAL A 281 -24.39 4.84 6.19
N VAL A 282 -24.70 4.94 4.89
CA VAL A 282 -24.53 3.84 3.94
C VAL A 282 -23.23 4.10 3.18
N MET A 283 -22.27 3.21 3.31
CA MET A 283 -20.97 3.29 2.65
C MET A 283 -20.99 2.38 1.42
N GLN A 284 -20.62 2.92 0.27
CA GLN A 284 -20.45 2.18 -0.98
C GLN A 284 -19.45 1.02 -0.79
N ASN A 285 -19.63 -0.05 -1.57
CA ASN A 285 -18.65 -1.12 -1.75
C ASN A 285 -17.28 -0.59 -2.25
N GLY A 286 -16.27 -1.46 -2.32
CA GLY A 286 -14.96 -1.09 -2.85
C GLY A 286 -14.14 -0.25 -1.89
N TRP A 287 -13.70 0.92 -2.35
CA TRP A 287 -12.83 1.83 -1.60
C TRP A 287 -13.45 2.32 -0.27
N GLY A 288 -14.76 2.18 -0.06
CA GLY A 288 -15.39 2.39 1.25
C GLY A 288 -14.72 1.60 2.38
N GLY A 289 -14.08 0.48 2.05
CA GLY A 289 -13.36 -0.39 2.98
C GLY A 289 -12.12 0.26 3.61
N VAL A 290 -11.65 1.40 3.09
CA VAL A 290 -10.55 2.15 3.70
C VAL A 290 -10.85 2.53 5.15
N LEU A 291 -12.13 2.74 5.49
CA LEU A 291 -12.53 3.01 6.87
C LEU A 291 -12.10 1.86 7.80
N VAL A 292 -12.45 0.61 7.46
CA VAL A 292 -12.10 -0.55 8.29
C VAL A 292 -10.64 -0.95 8.17
N HIS A 293 -10.00 -0.71 7.02
CA HIS A 293 -8.55 -0.90 6.86
C HIS A 293 -7.78 -0.12 7.93
N GLU A 294 -8.08 1.16 8.07
CA GLU A 294 -7.43 2.05 9.02
C GLU A 294 -7.93 1.81 10.45
N ALA A 295 -9.25 1.74 10.63
CA ALA A 295 -9.88 1.65 11.94
C ALA A 295 -9.66 0.27 12.62
N VAL A 296 -9.57 -0.80 11.85
CA VAL A 296 -9.60 -2.16 12.39
C VAL A 296 -8.37 -2.95 11.96
N GLY A 297 -8.01 -2.86 10.68
CA GLY A 297 -6.88 -3.59 10.12
C GLY A 297 -5.56 -3.29 10.83
N HIS A 298 -5.16 -2.02 10.87
CA HIS A 298 -3.94 -1.61 11.59
C HIS A 298 -3.92 -2.01 13.08
N PRO A 299 -5.01 -1.78 13.87
CA PRO A 299 -5.08 -2.29 15.24
C PRO A 299 -5.00 -3.82 15.41
N LEU A 300 -5.16 -4.60 14.35
CA LEU A 300 -5.01 -6.06 14.33
C LEU A 300 -3.64 -6.53 13.81
N GLU A 301 -2.72 -5.60 13.50
CA GLU A 301 -1.31 -5.92 13.27
C GLU A 301 -0.62 -6.22 14.61
N ALA A 302 0.05 -7.38 14.69
CA ALA A 302 0.43 -8.00 15.95
C ALA A 302 1.57 -7.31 16.72
N ASP A 303 2.30 -6.36 16.12
CA ASP A 303 3.45 -5.72 16.74
C ASP A 303 3.08 -4.79 17.91
N ASN A 304 1.94 -4.10 17.84
CA ASN A 304 1.40 -3.34 18.98
C ASN A 304 0.75 -4.27 20.01
N ILE A 305 0.07 -5.31 19.55
CA ILE A 305 -0.54 -6.32 20.42
C ILE A 305 0.52 -7.05 21.26
N ALA A 306 1.66 -7.40 20.66
CA ALA A 306 2.79 -8.01 21.34
C ALA A 306 3.41 -7.12 22.43
N LYS A 307 3.23 -5.81 22.34
CA LYS A 307 3.61 -4.83 23.38
C LYS A 307 2.52 -4.63 24.44
N GLY A 308 1.38 -5.31 24.32
CA GLY A 308 0.23 -5.15 25.20
C GLY A 308 -0.57 -3.86 24.96
N ILE A 309 -0.46 -3.26 23.76
CA ILE A 309 -1.07 -1.96 23.43
C ILE A 309 -2.11 -2.15 22.33
N GLY A 310 -3.23 -1.43 22.43
CA GLY A 310 -4.26 -1.37 21.38
C GLY A 310 -5.62 -1.90 21.83
N ALA A 311 -6.66 -1.53 21.09
CA ALA A 311 -8.05 -1.81 21.44
C ALA A 311 -8.43 -3.30 21.41
N PHE A 312 -7.66 -4.13 20.70
CA PHE A 312 -7.92 -5.57 20.51
C PHE A 312 -7.07 -6.48 21.39
N THR A 313 -6.10 -5.94 22.15
CA THR A 313 -5.22 -6.73 23.02
C THR A 313 -6.01 -7.60 23.99
N GLY A 314 -5.70 -8.91 23.99
CA GLY A 314 -6.34 -9.89 24.88
C GLY A 314 -7.80 -10.20 24.55
N LYS A 315 -8.32 -9.80 23.38
CA LYS A 315 -9.72 -10.01 23.00
C LYS A 315 -9.98 -11.20 22.08
N ILE A 316 -8.97 -12.04 21.77
CA ILE A 316 -9.19 -13.27 20.99
C ILE A 316 -10.31 -14.10 21.63
N GLY A 317 -11.26 -14.54 20.82
CA GLY A 317 -12.46 -15.28 21.26
C GLY A 317 -13.56 -14.41 21.88
N ARG A 318 -13.41 -13.08 21.92
CA ARG A 318 -14.44 -12.16 22.41
C ARG A 318 -15.21 -11.54 21.25
N LYS A 319 -16.47 -11.19 21.52
CA LYS A 319 -17.28 -10.38 20.61
C LYS A 319 -16.78 -8.94 20.62
N VAL A 320 -16.39 -8.43 19.46
CA VAL A 320 -15.81 -7.10 19.24
C VAL A 320 -16.56 -6.28 18.20
N ALA A 321 -17.44 -6.92 17.41
CA ALA A 321 -18.26 -6.30 16.39
C ALA A 321 -19.68 -6.93 16.36
N SER A 322 -20.54 -6.42 15.48
CA SER A 322 -21.88 -6.99 15.25
C SER A 322 -21.81 -8.39 14.64
N ASP A 323 -22.89 -9.18 14.76
CA ASP A 323 -22.92 -10.57 14.27
C ASP A 323 -22.84 -10.68 12.74
N VAL A 324 -23.19 -9.60 12.02
CA VAL A 324 -23.12 -9.55 10.55
C VAL A 324 -21.71 -9.17 10.04
N PHE A 325 -20.77 -8.88 10.94
CA PHE A 325 -19.44 -8.40 10.59
C PHE A 325 -18.41 -9.54 10.57
N THR A 326 -17.89 -9.82 9.38
CA THR A 326 -16.73 -10.71 9.17
C THR A 326 -15.68 -9.95 8.37
N MET A 327 -14.44 -9.94 8.85
CA MET A 327 -13.32 -9.20 8.26
C MET A 327 -12.11 -10.10 8.08
N VAL A 328 -11.49 -9.97 6.92
CA VAL A 328 -10.41 -10.83 6.44
C VAL A 328 -9.27 -9.97 5.91
N ASP A 329 -8.04 -10.45 6.08
CA ASP A 329 -6.88 -10.03 5.29
C ASP A 329 -6.45 -11.21 4.41
N ASP A 330 -6.53 -11.07 3.09
CA ASP A 330 -6.30 -12.17 2.15
C ASP A 330 -5.19 -11.87 1.15
N GLY A 331 -4.01 -12.42 1.38
CA GLY A 331 -2.87 -12.25 0.50
C GLY A 331 -2.91 -13.12 -0.77
N THR A 332 -4.01 -13.85 -1.03
CA THR A 332 -4.12 -14.87 -2.09
C THR A 332 -5.05 -14.48 -3.24
N ILE A 333 -5.66 -13.28 -3.20
CA ILE A 333 -6.55 -12.79 -4.26
C ILE A 333 -5.76 -12.60 -5.56
N ALA A 334 -6.07 -13.38 -6.59
CA ALA A 334 -5.28 -13.39 -7.82
C ALA A 334 -5.08 -11.98 -8.40
N ASN A 335 -3.82 -11.62 -8.65
CA ASN A 335 -3.41 -10.35 -9.28
C ASN A 335 -3.87 -9.04 -8.60
N ALA A 336 -4.48 -9.07 -7.40
CA ALA A 336 -4.83 -7.85 -6.66
C ALA A 336 -3.57 -7.04 -6.31
N ARG A 337 -3.69 -5.74 -6.04
CA ARG A 337 -2.54 -4.88 -5.73
C ARG A 337 -1.86 -5.26 -4.41
N GLY A 338 -2.64 -5.69 -3.40
CA GLY A 338 -2.09 -6.09 -2.10
C GLY A 338 -1.59 -7.53 -2.05
N THR A 339 -1.78 -8.31 -3.11
CA THR A 339 -1.43 -9.73 -3.19
C THR A 339 0.07 -9.93 -3.25
N ILE A 340 0.54 -10.95 -2.54
CA ILE A 340 1.95 -11.34 -2.52
C ILE A 340 2.00 -12.86 -2.55
N ASN A 341 2.94 -13.48 -3.27
CA ASN A 341 3.07 -14.95 -3.29
C ASN A 341 3.48 -15.48 -1.90
N PHE A 342 4.39 -14.76 -1.26
CA PHE A 342 4.81 -14.93 0.12
C PHE A 342 5.24 -13.57 0.69
N ASP A 343 5.24 -13.43 2.00
CA ASP A 343 5.67 -12.18 2.65
C ASP A 343 7.17 -11.96 2.53
N ASP A 344 7.64 -10.80 2.97
CA ASP A 344 9.06 -10.45 2.88
C ASP A 344 9.94 -11.20 3.90
N GLU A 345 9.40 -12.22 4.57
CA GLU A 345 10.12 -13.14 5.45
C GLU A 345 10.10 -14.60 4.94
N GLY A 346 9.39 -14.86 3.83
CA GLY A 346 9.29 -16.19 3.20
C GLY A 346 8.10 -17.04 3.66
N THR A 347 7.19 -16.47 4.44
CA THR A 347 5.93 -17.13 4.85
C THR A 347 4.92 -17.07 3.70
N GLN A 348 4.35 -18.21 3.33
CA GLN A 348 3.28 -18.30 2.32
C GLN A 348 2.12 -17.36 2.68
N SER A 349 1.65 -16.56 1.72
CA SER A 349 0.47 -15.72 1.91
C SER A 349 -0.79 -16.56 2.04
N GLN A 350 -1.72 -16.08 2.85
CA GLN A 350 -2.91 -16.84 3.25
C GLN A 350 -4.13 -15.91 3.34
N LYS A 351 -5.30 -16.54 3.34
CA LYS A 351 -6.55 -15.90 3.78
C LYS A 351 -6.64 -15.97 5.30
N ASN A 352 -6.45 -14.84 5.96
CA ASN A 352 -6.50 -14.72 7.42
C ASN A 352 -7.85 -14.16 7.86
N VAL A 353 -8.70 -15.00 8.45
CA VAL A 353 -9.94 -14.54 9.08
C VAL A 353 -9.59 -13.86 10.40
N LEU A 354 -9.77 -12.53 10.44
CA LEU A 354 -9.40 -11.71 11.60
C LEU A 354 -10.57 -11.61 12.58
N ILE A 355 -11.76 -11.28 12.07
CA ILE A 355 -13.02 -11.24 12.84
C ILE A 355 -14.04 -12.07 12.07
N GLU A 356 -14.76 -12.96 12.75
CA GLU A 356 -15.80 -13.79 12.14
C GLU A 356 -17.08 -13.65 12.95
N ASN A 357 -18.16 -13.22 12.29
CA ASN A 357 -19.48 -13.01 12.92
C ASN A 357 -19.37 -12.23 14.23
N GLY A 358 -18.61 -11.15 14.19
CA GLY A 358 -18.38 -10.27 15.34
C GLY A 358 -17.32 -10.75 16.34
N VAL A 359 -16.78 -11.95 16.23
CA VAL A 359 -15.81 -12.53 17.18
C VAL A 359 -14.38 -12.43 16.66
N LEU A 360 -13.48 -11.85 17.46
CA LEU A 360 -12.06 -11.77 17.11
C LEU A 360 -11.40 -13.16 17.10
N LYS A 361 -10.79 -13.54 15.98
CA LYS A 361 -10.17 -14.85 15.76
C LYS A 361 -8.65 -14.83 15.81
N GLY A 362 -8.03 -13.77 15.30
CA GLY A 362 -6.57 -13.70 15.20
C GLY A 362 -6.04 -12.30 14.90
N TYR A 363 -4.73 -12.24 14.70
CA TYR A 363 -3.98 -11.05 14.35
C TYR A 363 -3.09 -11.35 13.14
N MET A 364 -2.68 -10.31 12.43
CA MET A 364 -1.68 -10.40 11.37
C MET A 364 -0.29 -10.37 11.99
N THR A 365 0.53 -11.38 11.70
CA THR A 365 1.85 -11.59 12.34
C THR A 365 2.98 -11.61 11.32
N ASP A 366 4.14 -11.15 11.78
CA ASP A 366 5.47 -11.40 11.22
C ASP A 366 6.16 -12.48 12.08
N ILE A 367 7.39 -12.89 11.72
CA ILE A 367 8.16 -13.90 12.47
C ILE A 367 8.33 -13.49 13.94
N LEU A 368 8.63 -12.22 14.21
CA LEU A 368 8.90 -11.73 15.57
C LEU A 368 7.64 -11.74 16.44
N SER A 369 6.57 -11.11 15.97
CA SER A 369 5.31 -10.99 16.71
C SER A 369 4.61 -12.34 16.86
N ALA A 370 4.71 -13.24 15.86
CA ALA A 370 4.25 -14.62 15.99
C ALA A 370 4.95 -15.32 17.17
N LYS A 371 6.28 -15.18 17.28
CA LYS A 371 7.05 -15.72 18.42
C LYS A 371 6.63 -15.08 19.74
N GLN A 372 6.48 -13.76 19.78
CA GLN A 372 6.12 -13.01 20.99
C GLN A 372 4.75 -13.38 21.54
N LEU A 373 3.79 -13.64 20.65
CA LEU A 373 2.42 -13.97 21.01
C LEU A 373 2.15 -15.49 21.09
N GLY A 374 3.12 -16.33 20.71
CA GLY A 374 2.91 -17.78 20.59
C GLY A 374 1.87 -18.13 19.52
N MET A 375 1.82 -17.35 18.43
CA MET A 375 0.88 -17.51 17.31
C MET A 375 1.58 -18.06 16.07
N GLN A 376 0.79 -18.49 15.09
CA GLN A 376 1.28 -18.89 13.77
C GLN A 376 1.66 -17.67 12.93
N ARG A 377 2.62 -17.84 12.01
CA ARG A 377 2.97 -16.84 10.99
C ARG A 377 1.86 -16.80 9.94
N THR A 378 1.40 -15.60 9.59
CA THR A 378 0.19 -15.43 8.75
C THR A 378 0.48 -14.93 7.33
N GLY A 379 1.76 -14.73 6.97
CA GLY A 379 2.13 -14.17 5.67
C GLY A 379 1.95 -12.65 5.62
N ASN A 380 2.16 -11.95 6.75
CA ASN A 380 2.00 -10.51 6.87
C ASN A 380 3.30 -9.78 7.23
N GLY A 381 4.46 -10.44 7.28
CA GLY A 381 5.75 -9.81 7.53
C GLY A 381 6.25 -9.07 6.29
N ARG A 382 5.87 -7.80 6.11
CA ARG A 382 6.20 -7.01 4.90
C ARG A 382 7.15 -5.86 5.20
N ARG A 383 7.95 -5.47 4.21
CA ARG A 383 8.86 -4.31 4.24
C ARG A 383 8.69 -3.45 3.00
N GLU A 384 8.96 -2.15 3.13
CA GLU A 384 8.90 -1.20 2.00
C GLU A 384 10.01 -1.47 0.96
N SER A 385 11.22 -1.76 1.44
CA SER A 385 12.40 -2.05 0.62
C SER A 385 13.48 -2.72 1.47
N PHE A 386 14.62 -3.08 0.85
CA PHE A 386 15.80 -3.59 1.57
C PHE A 386 16.35 -2.64 2.67
N LYS A 387 15.94 -1.38 2.70
CA LYS A 387 16.37 -0.41 3.73
C LYS A 387 15.65 -0.58 5.06
N TYR A 388 14.57 -1.36 5.09
CA TYR A 388 13.71 -1.52 6.25
C TYR A 388 13.58 -3.00 6.65
N PHE A 389 13.54 -3.26 7.94
CA PHE A 389 13.13 -4.57 8.45
C PHE A 389 11.61 -4.74 8.29
N PRO A 390 11.12 -5.98 8.13
CA PRO A 390 9.69 -6.22 7.96
C PRO A 390 8.96 -6.05 9.29
N ILE A 391 7.70 -5.68 9.19
CA ILE A 391 6.75 -5.55 10.29
C ILE A 391 5.44 -6.21 9.86
N PRO A 392 4.52 -6.56 10.79
CA PRO A 392 3.20 -7.03 10.41
C PRO A 392 2.45 -5.96 9.64
N ARG A 393 1.99 -6.30 8.44
CA ARG A 393 1.27 -5.43 7.50
C ARG A 393 0.16 -6.17 6.78
N MET A 394 -0.93 -5.45 6.54
CA MET A 394 -2.05 -5.86 5.71
C MET A 394 -1.65 -6.22 4.27
N THR A 395 -2.50 -6.99 3.59
CA THR A 395 -2.44 -7.30 2.15
C THR A 395 -3.69 -6.75 1.45
N ASN A 396 -4.70 -7.58 1.23
CA ASN A 396 -6.03 -7.18 0.78
C ASN A 396 -7.00 -7.32 1.94
N THR A 397 -7.38 -6.21 2.57
CA THR A 397 -8.16 -6.22 3.82
C THR A 397 -9.59 -5.75 3.57
N PHE A 398 -10.57 -6.57 3.93
CA PHE A 398 -11.95 -6.31 3.58
C PHE A 398 -12.97 -6.94 4.53
N ILE A 399 -14.21 -6.40 4.47
CA ILE A 399 -15.40 -7.05 5.03
C ILE A 399 -15.92 -8.05 4.00
N GLU A 400 -16.20 -9.29 4.40
CA GLU A 400 -16.80 -10.28 3.50
C GLU A 400 -18.24 -9.92 3.11
N ASN A 401 -18.75 -10.54 2.03
CA ASN A 401 -20.16 -10.41 1.66
C ASN A 401 -21.07 -10.88 2.79
N GLY A 402 -22.12 -10.09 3.03
CA GLY A 402 -23.28 -10.53 3.78
C GLY A 402 -24.41 -10.97 2.84
N ASP A 403 -25.61 -11.10 3.39
CA ASP A 403 -26.77 -11.61 2.66
C ASP A 403 -27.72 -10.52 2.16
N SER A 404 -27.47 -9.24 2.49
CA SER A 404 -28.41 -8.15 2.16
C SER A 404 -28.25 -7.68 0.72
N ASP A 405 -29.35 -7.31 0.07
CA ASP A 405 -29.30 -6.56 -1.19
C ASP A 405 -28.87 -5.11 -0.89
N PRO A 406 -27.84 -4.56 -1.56
CA PRO A 406 -27.43 -3.16 -1.41
C PRO A 406 -28.56 -2.15 -1.61
N ALA A 407 -29.49 -2.44 -2.54
CA ALA A 407 -30.66 -1.61 -2.78
C ALA A 407 -31.62 -1.60 -1.58
N ASP A 408 -31.74 -2.73 -0.86
CA ASP A 408 -32.53 -2.83 0.36
C ASP A 408 -31.86 -2.10 1.54
N ILE A 409 -30.53 -2.14 1.63
CA ILE A 409 -29.79 -1.36 2.62
C ILE A 409 -30.07 0.14 2.43
N LEU A 410 -30.00 0.64 1.20
CA LEU A 410 -30.30 2.03 0.89
C LEU A 410 -31.78 2.36 1.12
N SER A 411 -32.70 1.57 0.57
CA SER A 411 -34.14 1.85 0.62
C SER A 411 -34.73 1.78 2.04
N SER A 412 -34.16 0.95 2.91
CA SER A 412 -34.55 0.87 4.33
C SER A 412 -33.94 1.98 5.19
N THR A 413 -33.03 2.80 4.66
CA THR A 413 -32.41 3.92 5.37
C THR A 413 -33.23 5.19 5.19
N ARG A 414 -34.01 5.58 6.21
CA ARG A 414 -34.95 6.72 6.10
C ARG A 414 -34.25 8.08 5.95
N LYS A 415 -33.19 8.30 6.71
CA LYS A 415 -32.42 9.55 6.72
C LYS A 415 -30.97 9.26 7.07
N GLY A 416 -30.04 9.85 6.32
CA GLY A 416 -28.61 9.64 6.55
C GLY A 416 -27.75 10.23 5.44
N ILE A 417 -26.52 9.73 5.32
CA ILE A 417 -25.63 10.05 4.20
C ILE A 417 -25.22 8.77 3.49
N TYR A 418 -25.27 8.80 2.16
CA TYR A 418 -24.65 7.81 1.31
C TYR A 418 -23.23 8.28 0.97
N VAL A 419 -22.22 7.60 1.46
CA VAL A 419 -20.82 7.91 1.18
C VAL A 419 -20.37 7.04 0.03
N GLN A 420 -20.15 7.68 -1.12
CA GLN A 420 -19.73 7.00 -2.33
C GLN A 420 -18.20 6.86 -2.40
N SER A 421 -17.47 7.85 -1.90
CA SER A 421 -16.02 7.79 -1.84
C SER A 421 -15.44 8.58 -0.67
N LEU A 422 -14.39 8.01 -0.07
CA LEU A 422 -13.58 8.65 0.95
C LEU A 422 -12.30 9.23 0.32
N SER A 423 -11.93 10.44 0.72
CA SER A 423 -10.66 11.05 0.30
C SER A 423 -9.49 10.37 1.01
N GLY A 424 -9.59 10.27 2.33
CA GLY A 424 -8.58 9.74 3.24
C GLY A 424 -8.96 10.13 4.67
N GLY A 425 -8.13 9.73 5.63
CA GLY A 425 -8.37 10.00 7.03
C GLY A 425 -7.16 9.72 7.90
N SER A 426 -7.36 9.81 9.21
CA SER A 426 -6.37 9.43 10.20
C SER A 426 -7.04 8.64 11.31
N VAL A 427 -6.29 7.70 11.87
CA VAL A 427 -6.69 6.89 13.02
C VAL A 427 -5.62 6.99 14.10
N ASN A 428 -6.04 7.09 15.35
CA ASN A 428 -5.16 6.83 16.48
C ASN A 428 -5.21 5.33 16.80
N PRO A 429 -4.13 4.56 16.57
CA PRO A 429 -4.15 3.11 16.75
C PRO A 429 -4.29 2.66 18.21
N VAL A 430 -4.02 3.56 19.17
CA VAL A 430 -4.15 3.27 20.60
C VAL A 430 -5.59 3.42 21.06
N THR A 431 -6.22 4.54 20.73
CA THR A 431 -7.59 4.85 21.18
C THR A 431 -8.66 4.32 20.23
N GLY A 432 -8.30 4.04 18.98
CA GLY A 432 -9.25 3.71 17.92
C GLY A 432 -10.09 4.91 17.46
N VAL A 433 -9.72 6.15 17.77
CA VAL A 433 -10.47 7.31 17.27
C VAL A 433 -10.00 7.64 15.86
N PHE A 434 -10.95 7.85 14.95
CA PHE A 434 -10.65 8.22 13.56
C PHE A 434 -11.38 9.47 13.09
N ASN A 435 -10.87 10.05 12.01
CA ASN A 435 -11.58 11.00 11.16
C ASN A 435 -11.38 10.64 9.68
N PHE A 436 -12.45 10.59 8.89
CA PHE A 436 -12.38 10.39 7.44
C PHE A 436 -13.20 11.43 6.70
N THR A 437 -12.60 12.07 5.71
CA THR A 437 -13.30 13.06 4.89
C THR A 437 -13.96 12.38 3.70
N CYS A 438 -15.25 12.64 3.52
CA CYS A 438 -15.98 12.18 2.35
C CYS A 438 -15.61 13.04 1.14
N ARG A 439 -15.18 12.40 0.05
CA ARG A 439 -14.90 13.07 -1.23
C ARG A 439 -16.19 13.19 -2.04
N GLU A 440 -16.96 12.11 -2.11
CA GLU A 440 -18.26 12.07 -2.76
C GLU A 440 -19.29 11.51 -1.79
N ALA A 441 -20.30 12.31 -1.47
CA ALA A 441 -21.36 11.94 -0.54
C ALA A 441 -22.68 12.58 -0.94
N TYR A 442 -23.79 11.95 -0.53
CA TYR A 442 -25.14 12.37 -0.85
C TYR A 442 -26.05 12.21 0.35
N LEU A 443 -27.10 13.01 0.45
CA LEU A 443 -28.14 12.73 1.43
C LEU A 443 -28.93 11.48 1.06
N ILE A 444 -29.36 10.78 2.11
CA ILE A 444 -30.39 9.77 2.02
C ILE A 444 -31.68 10.38 2.58
N GLU A 445 -32.73 10.42 1.77
CA GLU A 445 -34.05 10.91 2.15
C GLU A 445 -35.11 9.89 1.69
N ASN A 446 -35.84 9.30 2.64
CA ASN A 446 -36.84 8.27 2.39
C ASN A 446 -36.31 7.08 1.57
N GLY A 447 -35.12 6.58 1.91
CA GLY A 447 -34.53 5.43 1.24
C GLY A 447 -33.92 5.71 -0.13
N LYS A 448 -33.69 6.99 -0.48
CA LYS A 448 -33.16 7.37 -1.79
C LYS A 448 -31.96 8.29 -1.64
N LYS A 449 -30.94 8.07 -2.47
CA LYS A 449 -29.86 9.02 -2.72
C LYS A 449 -30.46 10.26 -3.39
N THR A 450 -30.33 11.43 -2.76
CA THR A 450 -30.86 12.70 -3.29
C THR A 450 -29.75 13.66 -3.68
N ARG A 451 -29.53 14.74 -2.92
CA ARG A 451 -28.58 15.80 -3.27
C ARG A 451 -27.15 15.47 -2.82
N PRO A 452 -26.13 15.85 -3.61
CA PRO A 452 -24.73 15.75 -3.20
C PRO A 452 -24.44 16.70 -2.03
N VAL A 453 -23.53 16.29 -1.14
CA VAL A 453 -23.10 17.09 0.00
C VAL A 453 -21.58 17.10 0.15
N LYS A 454 -21.03 18.25 0.51
CA LYS A 454 -19.60 18.48 0.73
C LYS A 454 -19.30 18.82 2.19
N GLY A 455 -18.03 18.71 2.54
CA GLY A 455 -17.55 19.05 3.89
C GLY A 455 -17.95 18.04 4.97
N ALA A 456 -18.43 16.85 4.60
CA ALA A 456 -18.74 15.79 5.56
C ALA A 456 -17.46 15.07 6.04
N THR A 457 -17.20 15.13 7.34
CA THR A 457 -16.15 14.31 7.99
C THR A 457 -16.81 13.29 8.91
N LEU A 458 -16.52 12.01 8.71
CA LEU A 458 -16.96 10.94 9.59
C LEU A 458 -16.02 10.87 10.79
N ILE A 459 -16.56 10.94 12.00
CA ILE A 459 -15.81 10.92 13.25
C ILE A 459 -16.39 9.84 14.14
N GLY A 460 -15.53 9.00 14.71
CA GLY A 460 -15.97 7.93 15.59
C GLY A 460 -14.82 7.13 16.19
N SER A 461 -15.21 6.06 16.88
CA SER A 461 -14.31 5.01 17.38
C SER A 461 -14.45 3.76 16.51
N CYS A 462 -13.35 3.06 16.28
CA CYS A 462 -13.31 1.81 15.52
C CYS A 462 -14.29 0.77 16.07
N MET A 463 -14.30 0.61 17.41
CA MET A 463 -15.18 -0.35 18.10
C MET A 463 -16.65 0.00 17.91
N ASP A 464 -16.99 1.30 17.92
CA ASP A 464 -18.37 1.76 17.75
C ASP A 464 -18.82 1.50 16.31
N VAL A 465 -17.98 1.81 15.32
CA VAL A 465 -18.31 1.58 13.91
C VAL A 465 -18.62 0.12 13.63
N ILE A 466 -17.70 -0.81 13.99
CA ILE A 466 -17.91 -2.23 13.70
C ILE A 466 -19.02 -2.86 14.54
N SER A 467 -19.33 -2.29 15.71
CA SER A 467 -20.47 -2.72 16.52
C SER A 467 -21.80 -2.19 15.97
N ASN A 468 -21.78 -1.05 15.29
CA ASN A 468 -22.97 -0.38 14.73
C ASN A 468 -23.23 -0.72 13.26
N ILE A 469 -22.41 -1.56 12.63
CA ILE A 469 -22.73 -2.14 11.32
C ILE A 469 -23.90 -3.11 11.50
N ASP A 470 -25.07 -2.76 10.97
CA ASP A 470 -26.30 -3.58 11.12
C ASP A 470 -26.72 -4.27 9.82
N ALA A 471 -26.10 -3.93 8.69
CA ALA A 471 -26.33 -4.56 7.40
C ALA A 471 -25.07 -4.56 6.54
N VAL A 472 -24.83 -5.69 5.87
CA VAL A 472 -23.70 -5.94 4.98
C VAL A 472 -24.24 -6.53 3.68
N GLY A 473 -23.92 -5.87 2.57
CA GLY A 473 -24.38 -6.22 1.23
C GLY A 473 -23.70 -7.46 0.66
N ASN A 474 -24.17 -7.89 -0.51
CA ASN A 474 -23.62 -9.01 -1.28
C ASN A 474 -22.83 -8.57 -2.53
N ASP A 475 -22.38 -7.32 -2.56
CA ASP A 475 -21.73 -6.63 -3.68
C ASP A 475 -20.25 -6.26 -3.38
N LEU A 476 -19.48 -7.16 -2.77
CA LEU A 476 -18.06 -6.92 -2.45
C LEU A 476 -17.26 -6.48 -3.69
N GLU A 477 -16.59 -5.34 -3.52
CA GLU A 477 -15.62 -4.79 -4.46
C GLU A 477 -14.36 -4.35 -3.71
N PHE A 478 -13.31 -4.02 -4.45
CA PHE A 478 -12.01 -3.60 -3.91
C PHE A 478 -11.55 -2.25 -4.47
N GLY A 479 -10.74 -1.53 -3.70
CA GLY A 479 -10.10 -0.29 -4.13
C GLY A 479 -8.59 -0.29 -3.80
N PRO A 480 -7.72 0.06 -4.77
CA PRO A 480 -6.29 0.04 -4.57
C PRO A 480 -5.77 1.24 -3.78
N GLY A 481 -4.83 0.94 -2.86
CA GLY A 481 -4.26 1.91 -1.93
C GLY A 481 -2.76 1.75 -1.68
N ILE A 482 -2.22 2.72 -0.98
CA ILE A 482 -0.90 2.64 -0.34
C ILE A 482 -1.13 2.96 1.13
N CYS A 483 -0.74 2.03 1.99
CA CYS A 483 -0.90 2.12 3.43
C CYS A 483 0.45 2.47 4.08
N GLY A 484 0.43 3.28 5.14
CA GLY A 484 1.64 3.82 5.78
C GLY A 484 1.74 3.49 7.27
N LYS A 485 2.86 2.89 7.69
CA LYS A 485 3.19 2.62 9.10
C LYS A 485 4.68 2.84 9.38
N GLY A 486 5.15 4.08 9.17
CA GLY A 486 6.59 4.38 9.09
C GLY A 486 7.30 3.75 7.87
N GLN A 487 6.57 2.93 7.12
CA GLN A 487 6.92 2.26 5.87
C GLN A 487 5.66 2.22 5.00
N SER A 488 5.82 2.33 3.69
CA SER A 488 4.75 2.19 2.71
C SER A 488 4.56 0.72 2.32
N ALA A 489 3.31 0.33 2.05
CA ALA A 489 3.00 -0.98 1.47
C ALA A 489 1.82 -0.86 0.49
N GLU A 490 1.89 -1.61 -0.59
CA GLU A 490 0.82 -1.79 -1.56
C GLU A 490 -0.27 -2.65 -0.94
N VAL A 491 -1.52 -2.15 -0.94
CA VAL A 491 -2.65 -2.84 -0.31
C VAL A 491 -3.91 -2.62 -1.15
N ASP A 492 -4.88 -3.50 -0.97
CA ASP A 492 -6.27 -3.23 -1.33
C ASP A 492 -7.11 -3.10 -0.06
N ALA A 493 -8.06 -2.18 -0.10
CA ALA A 493 -9.14 -2.10 0.88
C ALA A 493 -10.45 -2.46 0.19
N GLY A 494 -11.28 -3.27 0.83
CA GLY A 494 -12.54 -3.73 0.24
C GLY A 494 -13.67 -3.82 1.25
N GLN A 495 -14.89 -3.82 0.72
CA GLN A 495 -16.12 -4.16 1.45
C GLN A 495 -17.26 -4.25 0.42
N PRO A 496 -18.36 -4.94 0.75
CA PRO A 496 -19.65 -4.68 0.12
C PRO A 496 -20.24 -3.35 0.60
N THR A 497 -21.42 -2.99 0.09
CA THR A 497 -22.20 -1.89 0.64
C THR A 497 -22.56 -2.20 2.09
N VAL A 498 -22.23 -1.30 3.02
CA VAL A 498 -22.52 -1.48 4.46
C VAL A 498 -23.32 -0.31 5.01
N ARG A 499 -24.16 -0.58 6.03
CA ARG A 499 -24.80 0.47 6.82
C ARG A 499 -24.25 0.50 8.22
N ILE A 500 -23.82 1.69 8.63
CA ILE A 500 -23.31 2.02 9.96
C ILE A 500 -24.34 2.92 10.63
N ARG A 501 -24.83 2.51 11.80
CA ARG A 501 -25.78 3.30 12.60
C ARG A 501 -25.08 4.34 13.45
N GLY A 502 -25.65 5.54 13.50
CA GLY A 502 -25.26 6.57 14.46
C GLY A 502 -23.78 6.97 14.43
N ILE A 503 -23.25 7.33 13.26
CA ILE A 503 -21.91 7.93 13.14
C ILE A 503 -22.02 9.45 13.31
N ASN A 504 -21.02 10.08 13.92
CA ASN A 504 -20.98 11.53 14.00
C ASN A 504 -20.45 12.11 12.67
N VAL A 505 -21.26 12.90 12.00
CA VAL A 505 -20.89 13.62 10.78
C VAL A 505 -20.60 15.07 11.14
N GLY A 506 -19.36 15.48 10.93
CA GLY A 506 -18.93 16.88 11.04
C GLY A 506 -19.27 17.63 9.75
N GLY A 507 -20.48 18.16 9.66
CA GLY A 507 -20.92 19.11 8.63
C GLY A 507 -21.05 20.54 9.18
N SER A 508 -21.29 21.52 8.31
CA SER A 508 -21.49 22.93 8.69
C SER A 508 -22.96 23.31 8.88
N LYS A 509 -23.90 22.46 8.44
CA LYS A 509 -25.35 22.72 8.51
C LYS A 509 -25.93 22.09 9.79
N ALA A 510 -26.21 22.94 10.78
CA ALA A 510 -26.82 22.55 12.06
C ALA A 510 -28.30 22.15 11.93
#